data_AF-A0A9J6QX63-F1
#
_entry.id   AF-A0A9J6QX63-F1
#
_cell.length_a   1.000
_cell.length_b   1.000
_cell.length_c   1.000
_cell.angle_alpha   90.00
_cell.angle_beta   90.00
_cell.angle_gamma   90.00
#
_symmetry.space_group_name_H-M   'P 1'
#
loop_
_entity.id
_entity.type
_entity.pdbx_description
1 polymer ?
#
loop_
_entity_poly.entity_id
_entity_poly.type
_entity_poly.pdbx_seq_one_letter_code
_entity_poly.pdbx_strand_id
1 'polypeptide(L)'
;MVGVVLVQASYAVVLDALKTSMTNLAFSLLIAMAVTLLIAMVVFRILTQPLEKIQKSARQLQEGNYDVRTDIHQEDELGRLAKSVDELALRLAQAKQERNRLDDIRSTFITNISHELRTPVTSMRASLEALCDGLVTEPEKVDQYHRAILKDSIQLHRLIHEIKFNYKALADGIHPLLCKVDKIESDSTPLNGVIADD
;
A
#
# COMPACT_ATOMS: atom_id res chain seq x y z
N MET A 1 3.91 96.20 19.99
CA MET A 1 4.57 95.39 18.94
C MET A 1 5.19 94.08 19.44
N VAL A 2 5.58 93.95 20.72
CA VAL A 2 6.18 92.70 21.26
C VAL A 2 5.20 91.51 21.33
N GLY A 3 3.92 91.75 21.62
CA GLY A 3 2.91 90.68 21.74
C GLY A 3 2.58 89.95 20.43
N VAL A 4 2.63 90.64 19.28
CA VAL A 4 2.36 90.02 17.97
C VAL A 4 3.52 89.08 17.58
N VAL A 5 4.78 89.49 17.84
CA VAL A 5 5.97 88.69 17.51
C VAL A 5 6.09 87.42 18.38
N LEU A 6 5.56 87.42 19.60
CA LEU A 6 5.50 86.22 20.44
C LEU A 6 4.47 85.20 19.92
N VAL A 7 3.33 85.67 19.42
CA VAL A 7 2.28 84.80 18.84
C VAL A 7 2.75 84.20 17.52
N GLN A 8 3.16 85.05 16.57
CA GLN A 8 4.45 84.94 15.88
C GLN A 8 5.21 83.60 15.89
N ALA A 9 6.20 83.59 16.78
CA ALA A 9 7.11 82.48 17.00
C ALA A 9 6.38 81.25 17.58
N SER A 10 5.33 81.44 18.39
CA SER A 10 4.60 80.35 19.03
C SER A 10 3.89 79.44 18.04
N TYR A 11 3.20 79.98 17.03
CA TYR A 11 2.57 79.11 16.01
C TYR A 11 3.59 78.42 15.11
N ALA A 12 4.72 79.05 14.81
CA ALA A 12 5.76 78.46 13.97
C ALA A 12 6.40 77.26 14.68
N VAL A 13 6.67 77.40 15.99
CA VAL A 13 7.15 76.32 16.85
C VAL A 13 6.12 75.20 16.97
N VAL A 14 4.83 75.52 17.13
CA VAL A 14 3.76 74.51 17.22
C VAL A 14 3.61 73.73 15.90
N LEU A 15 3.64 74.41 14.76
CA LEU A 15 3.54 73.75 13.44
C LEU A 15 4.74 72.85 13.16
N ASP A 16 5.95 73.26 13.55
CA ASP A 16 7.16 72.46 13.37
C ASP A 16 7.19 71.23 14.30
N ALA A 17 6.69 71.40 15.53
CA ALA A 17 6.47 70.30 16.46
C ALA A 17 5.45 69.28 15.91
N LEU A 18 4.31 69.75 15.38
CA LEU A 18 3.30 68.89 14.76
C LEU A 18 3.84 68.13 13.55
N LYS A 19 4.64 68.78 12.69
CA LYS A 19 5.27 68.14 11.52
C LYS A 19 6.26 67.06 11.93
N THR A 20 7.09 67.31 12.94
CA THR A 20 8.08 66.35 13.47
C THR A 20 7.40 65.13 14.09
N SER A 21 6.30 65.31 14.83
CA SER A 21 5.51 64.20 15.35
C SER A 21 4.87 63.36 14.24
N MET A 22 4.33 64.00 13.19
CA MET A 22 3.77 63.31 12.02
C MET A 22 4.81 62.45 11.29
N THR A 23 6.03 62.94 11.10
CA THR A 23 7.10 62.15 10.47
C THR A 23 7.50 60.95 11.31
N ASN A 24 7.60 61.10 12.64
CA ASN A 24 7.95 59.98 13.53
C ASN A 24 6.87 58.89 13.51
N LEU A 25 5.59 59.27 13.46
CA LEU A 25 4.46 58.34 13.32
C LEU A 25 4.47 57.64 11.96
N ALA A 26 4.79 58.36 10.88
CA ALA A 26 4.91 57.76 9.55
C ALA A 26 6.05 56.72 9.51
N PHE A 27 7.20 57.01 10.14
CA PHE A 27 8.31 56.05 10.23
C PHE A 27 7.95 54.82 11.06
N SER A 28 7.34 54.99 12.24
CA SER A 28 6.96 53.85 13.07
C SER A 28 5.92 52.96 12.39
N LEU A 29 4.96 53.55 11.66
CA LEU A 29 3.99 52.81 10.86
C LEU A 29 4.65 52.03 9.73
N LEU A 30 5.60 52.66 9.02
CA LEU A 30 6.34 52.01 7.94
C LEU A 30 7.16 50.83 8.45
N ILE A 31 7.84 51.00 9.59
CA ILE A 31 8.59 49.92 10.25
C ILE A 31 7.65 48.80 10.69
N ALA A 32 6.53 49.13 11.34
CA ALA A 32 5.55 48.13 11.78
C ALA A 32 5.02 47.31 10.59
N MET A 33 4.65 47.96 9.49
CA MET A 33 4.22 47.29 8.26
C MET A 33 5.30 46.37 7.69
N ALA A 34 6.55 46.85 7.65
CA ALA A 34 7.67 46.04 7.18
C ALA A 34 7.89 44.80 8.07
N VAL A 35 7.81 44.96 9.39
CA VAL A 35 7.96 43.85 10.35
C VAL A 35 6.82 42.85 10.21
N THR A 36 5.57 43.31 10.10
CA THR A 36 4.41 42.41 9.92
C THR A 36 4.54 41.60 8.63
N LEU A 37 4.90 42.24 7.51
CA LEU A 37 5.12 41.55 6.24
C LEU A 37 6.25 40.53 6.33
N LEU A 38 7.34 40.88 7.02
CA LEU A 38 8.47 40.00 7.24
C LEU A 38 8.07 38.75 8.05
N ILE A 39 7.37 38.94 9.17
CA ILE A 39 6.86 37.83 10.00
C ILE A 39 5.90 36.96 9.19
N ALA A 40 4.95 37.57 8.46
CA ALA A 40 3.99 36.83 7.63
C ALA A 40 4.70 35.96 6.59
N MET A 41 5.74 36.49 5.93
CA MET A 41 6.53 35.75 4.96
C MET A 41 7.30 34.59 5.59
N VAL A 42 7.86 34.79 6.80
CA VAL A 42 8.57 33.73 7.54
C VAL A 42 7.62 32.61 7.94
N VAL A 43 6.47 32.95 8.54
CA VAL A 43 5.44 31.98 8.95
C VAL A 43 4.92 31.18 7.75
N PHE A 44 4.67 31.85 6.63
CA PHE A 44 4.20 31.19 5.41
C PHE A 44 5.18 30.11 4.93
N ARG A 45 6.49 30.39 4.96
CA ARG A 45 7.51 29.43 4.50
C ARG A 45 7.78 28.30 5.49
N ILE A 46 7.74 28.58 6.79
CA ILE A 46 8.09 27.58 7.82
C ILE A 46 6.90 26.68 8.16
N LEU A 47 5.67 27.23 8.19
CA LEU A 47 4.48 26.49 8.63
C LEU A 47 3.50 26.21 7.50
N THR A 48 3.05 27.25 6.79
CA THR A 48 1.93 27.13 5.85
C THR A 48 2.28 26.26 4.64
N GLN A 49 3.44 26.49 4.02
CA GLN A 49 3.85 25.76 2.83
C GLN A 49 4.10 24.25 3.09
N PRO A 50 4.80 23.83 4.17
CA PRO A 50 4.91 22.40 4.49
C PRO A 50 3.58 21.74 4.82
N LEU A 51 2.69 22.42 5.56
CA LEU A 51 1.36 21.88 5.88
C LEU A 51 0.53 21.62 4.61
N GLU A 52 0.57 22.52 3.65
CA GLU A 52 -0.12 22.34 2.37
C GLU A 52 0.41 21.11 1.61
N LYS A 53 1.73 20.88 1.61
CA LYS A 53 2.33 19.68 1.00
C LYS A 53 1.87 18.41 1.70
N ILE A 54 1.91 18.36 3.03
CA ILE A 54 1.46 17.19 3.81
C ILE A 54 -0.03 16.91 3.54
N GLN A 55 -0.87 17.95 3.55
CA GLN A 55 -2.29 17.82 3.26
C GLN A 55 -2.54 17.30 1.84
N LYS A 56 -1.80 17.79 0.84
CA LYS A 56 -1.91 17.34 -0.54
C LYS A 56 -1.51 15.88 -0.68
N SER A 57 -0.41 15.45 -0.05
CA SER A 57 0.00 14.04 -0.05
C SER A 57 -1.06 13.17 0.64
N ALA A 58 -1.56 13.57 1.81
CA ALA A 58 -2.62 12.84 2.51
C ALA A 58 -3.90 12.69 1.66
N ARG A 59 -4.27 13.73 0.90
CA ARG A 59 -5.41 13.67 -0.04
C ARG A 59 -5.15 12.68 -1.18
N GLN A 60 -3.93 12.65 -1.73
CA GLN A 60 -3.57 11.68 -2.75
C GLN A 60 -3.55 10.23 -2.21
N LEU A 61 -3.16 10.02 -0.95
CA LEU A 61 -3.30 8.71 -0.28
C LEU A 61 -4.78 8.29 -0.22
N GLN A 62 -5.69 9.21 0.11
CA GLN A 62 -7.14 8.92 0.13
C GLN A 62 -7.67 8.55 -1.26
N GLU A 63 -7.11 9.12 -2.32
CA GLU A 63 -7.43 8.80 -3.72
C GLU A 63 -6.80 7.47 -4.19
N GLY A 64 -6.03 6.80 -3.34
CA GLY A 64 -5.42 5.49 -3.63
C GLY A 64 -4.05 5.56 -4.30
N ASN A 65 -3.44 6.75 -4.37
CA ASN A 65 -2.08 6.93 -4.84
C ASN A 65 -1.09 6.84 -3.65
N TYR A 66 -0.46 5.68 -3.47
CA TYR A 66 0.44 5.39 -2.34
C TYR A 66 1.92 5.65 -2.64
N ASP A 67 2.26 6.05 -3.87
CA ASP A 67 3.65 6.36 -4.26
C ASP A 67 4.05 7.80 -3.93
N VAL A 68 3.12 8.60 -3.41
CA VAL A 68 3.34 10.02 -3.14
C VAL A 68 4.20 10.22 -1.89
N ARG A 69 5.03 11.26 -1.91
CA ARG A 69 5.90 11.63 -0.79
C ARG A 69 5.84 13.14 -0.55
N THR A 70 6.00 13.54 0.70
CA THR A 70 5.96 14.96 1.09
C THR A 70 7.25 15.72 0.76
N ASP A 71 8.39 15.01 0.71
CA ASP A 71 9.73 15.55 0.42
C ASP A 71 10.17 16.68 1.39
N ILE A 72 9.69 16.62 2.63
CA ILE A 72 10.00 17.61 3.66
C ILE A 72 11.21 17.13 4.48
N HIS A 73 12.30 17.89 4.41
CA HIS A 73 13.56 17.60 5.09
C HIS A 73 13.75 18.41 6.39
N GLN A 74 12.65 18.84 7.01
CA GLN A 74 12.70 19.55 8.30
C GLN A 74 12.99 18.56 9.45
N GLU A 75 13.68 19.03 10.49
CA GLU A 75 13.97 18.25 11.70
C GLU A 75 13.06 18.61 12.89
N ASP A 76 12.02 19.40 12.64
CA ASP A 76 11.04 19.85 13.62
C ASP A 76 9.81 18.91 13.71
N GLU A 77 8.76 19.34 14.42
CA GLU A 77 7.48 18.65 14.56
C GLU A 77 6.83 18.38 13.19
N LEU A 78 6.90 19.33 12.26
CA LEU A 78 6.31 19.19 10.94
C LEU A 78 7.08 18.18 10.09
N GLY A 79 8.40 18.16 10.19
CA GLY A 79 9.24 17.15 9.59
C GLY A 79 8.96 15.74 10.12
N ARG A 80 8.73 15.58 11.43
CA ARG A 80 8.30 14.29 12.01
C ARG A 80 6.93 13.85 11.49
N LEU A 81 5.97 14.78 11.43
CA LEU A 81 4.64 14.50 10.88
C LEU A 81 4.72 14.08 9.40
N ALA A 82 5.51 14.80 8.61
CA ALA A 82 5.74 14.48 7.20
C ALA A 82 6.29 13.07 7.02
N LYS A 83 7.32 12.70 7.80
CA LYS A 83 7.88 11.33 7.82
C LYS A 83 6.85 10.27 8.20
N SER A 84 5.99 10.53 9.20
CA SER A 84 4.93 9.60 9.58
C SER A 84 3.91 9.40 8.46
N VAL A 85 3.54 10.45 7.72
CA VAL A 85 2.64 10.35 6.56
C VAL A 85 3.30 9.57 5.42
N ASP A 86 4.59 9.81 5.16
CA ASP A 86 5.34 9.07 4.14
C ASP A 86 5.49 7.58 4.51
N GLU A 87 5.69 7.26 5.79
CA GLU A 87 5.71 5.88 6.27
C GLU A 87 4.34 5.20 6.13
N LEU A 88 3.26 5.90 6.43
CA LEU A 88 1.90 5.41 6.18
C LEU A 88 1.67 5.12 4.70
N ALA A 89 2.13 6.01 3.80
CA ALA A 89 2.05 5.80 2.36
C ALA A 89 2.79 4.51 1.94
N LEU A 90 4.01 4.30 2.46
CA LEU A 90 4.79 3.10 2.20
C LEU A 90 4.08 1.82 2.69
N ARG A 91 3.56 1.83 3.92
CA ARG A 91 2.84 0.68 4.49
C ARG A 91 1.57 0.34 3.70
N LEU A 92 0.84 1.36 3.25
CA LEU A 92 -0.34 1.16 2.39
C LEU A 92 0.04 0.60 1.02
N ALA A 93 1.14 1.06 0.42
CA ALA A 93 1.65 0.51 -0.83
C ALA A 93 2.00 -0.98 -0.68
N GLN A 94 2.72 -1.33 0.38
CA GLN A 94 3.07 -2.72 0.70
C GLN A 94 1.83 -3.59 0.94
N ALA A 95 0.87 -3.09 1.73
CA ALA A 95 -0.38 -3.81 2.00
C ALA A 95 -1.19 -4.04 0.72
N LYS A 96 -1.24 -3.06 -0.20
CA LYS A 96 -1.89 -3.21 -1.51
C LYS A 96 -1.20 -4.25 -2.36
N GLN A 97 0.13 -4.24 -2.40
CA GLN A 97 0.91 -5.22 -3.16
C GLN A 97 0.67 -6.64 -2.63
N GLU A 98 0.69 -6.82 -1.31
CA GLU A 98 0.44 -8.12 -0.70
C GLU A 98 -0.99 -8.59 -0.94
N ARG A 99 -1.97 -7.70 -0.82
CA ARG A 99 -3.37 -8.02 -1.15
C ARG A 99 -3.51 -8.47 -2.60
N ASN A 100 -2.93 -7.74 -3.55
CA ASN A 100 -2.99 -8.10 -4.96
C ASN A 100 -2.33 -9.47 -5.21
N ARG A 101 -1.19 -9.73 -4.57
CA ARG A 101 -0.52 -11.05 -4.65
C ARG A 101 -1.42 -12.17 -4.13
N LEU A 102 -2.10 -11.97 -3.00
CA LEU A 102 -3.03 -12.94 -2.45
C LEU A 102 -4.25 -13.15 -3.36
N ASP A 103 -4.77 -12.08 -3.96
CA ASP A 103 -5.86 -12.15 -4.93
C ASP A 103 -5.45 -12.93 -6.19
N ASP A 104 -4.24 -12.73 -6.70
CA ASP A 104 -3.69 -13.47 -7.84
C ASP A 104 -3.54 -14.97 -7.52
N ILE A 105 -3.00 -15.29 -6.34
CA ILE A 105 -2.88 -16.68 -5.87
C ILE A 105 -4.27 -17.31 -5.75
N ARG A 106 -5.23 -16.61 -5.15
CA ARG A 106 -6.61 -17.09 -5.00
C ARG A 106 -7.27 -17.34 -6.35
N SER A 107 -7.13 -16.41 -7.29
CA SER A 107 -7.70 -16.51 -8.64
C SER A 107 -7.12 -17.70 -9.41
N THR A 108 -5.79 -17.85 -9.36
CA THR A 108 -5.07 -18.96 -10.00
C THR A 108 -5.48 -20.30 -9.39
N PHE A 109 -5.58 -20.37 -8.07
CA PHE A 109 -6.01 -21.56 -7.34
C PHE A 109 -7.43 -22.01 -7.72
N ILE A 110 -8.40 -21.08 -7.73
CA ILE A 110 -9.79 -21.39 -8.11
C ILE A 110 -9.86 -21.87 -9.57
N THR A 111 -9.10 -21.24 -10.46
CA THR A 111 -9.05 -21.60 -11.88
C THR A 111 -8.49 -23.02 -12.06
N ASN A 112 -7.37 -23.34 -11.41
CA ASN A 112 -6.73 -24.66 -11.50
C ASN A 112 -7.65 -25.77 -10.97
N ILE A 113 -8.25 -25.58 -9.80
CA ILE A 113 -9.19 -26.55 -9.22
C ILE A 113 -10.38 -26.77 -10.16
N SER A 114 -10.94 -25.69 -10.71
CA SER A 114 -12.09 -25.80 -11.61
C SER A 114 -11.77 -26.63 -12.86
N HIS A 115 -10.55 -26.49 -13.40
CA HIS A 115 -10.08 -27.30 -14.51
C HIS A 115 -9.89 -28.78 -14.13
N GLU A 116 -9.24 -29.04 -12.99
CA GLU A 116 -8.95 -30.41 -12.55
C GLU A 116 -10.21 -31.19 -12.13
N LEU A 117 -11.21 -30.52 -11.56
CA LEU A 117 -12.50 -31.13 -11.23
C LEU A 117 -13.37 -31.38 -12.46
N ARG A 118 -13.28 -30.52 -13.49
CA ARG A 118 -14.12 -30.65 -14.70
C ARG A 118 -13.88 -31.97 -15.43
N THR A 119 -12.63 -32.41 -15.55
CA THR A 119 -12.27 -33.63 -16.29
C THR A 119 -12.93 -34.90 -15.73
N PRO A 120 -12.74 -35.28 -14.44
CA PRO A 120 -13.36 -36.48 -13.88
C PRO A 120 -14.88 -36.36 -13.80
N VAL A 121 -15.43 -35.16 -13.52
CA VAL A 121 -16.90 -34.95 -13.51
C VAL A 121 -17.51 -35.18 -14.89
N THR A 122 -16.87 -34.65 -15.94
CA THR A 122 -17.35 -34.82 -17.32
C THR A 122 -17.22 -36.27 -17.77
N SER A 123 -16.12 -36.94 -17.42
CA SER A 123 -15.88 -38.36 -17.71
C SER A 123 -16.89 -39.28 -17.03
N MET A 124 -17.17 -39.06 -15.74
CA MET A 124 -18.23 -39.80 -15.03
C MET A 124 -19.60 -39.56 -15.64
N ARG A 125 -19.92 -38.32 -16.01
CA ARG A 125 -21.20 -38.01 -16.66
C ARG A 125 -21.33 -38.74 -18.00
N ALA A 126 -20.32 -38.68 -18.85
CA ALA A 126 -20.34 -39.38 -20.14
C ALA A 126 -20.45 -40.91 -19.97
N SER A 127 -19.76 -41.46 -18.97
CA SER A 127 -19.84 -42.89 -18.63
C SER A 127 -21.23 -43.30 -18.14
N LEU A 128 -21.85 -42.47 -17.30
CA LEU A 128 -23.22 -42.69 -16.81
C LEU A 128 -24.25 -42.53 -17.92
N GLU A 129 -24.13 -41.51 -18.78
CA GLU A 129 -24.99 -41.30 -19.94
C GLU A 129 -24.96 -42.53 -20.87
N ALA A 130 -23.77 -43.04 -21.21
CA ALA A 130 -23.62 -44.22 -22.07
C ALA A 130 -24.27 -45.50 -21.48
N LEU A 131 -24.21 -45.66 -20.16
CA LEU A 131 -24.86 -46.76 -19.46
C LEU A 131 -26.39 -46.57 -19.38
N CYS A 132 -26.86 -45.36 -19.06
CA CYS A 132 -28.28 -45.05 -18.93
C CYS A 132 -29.03 -45.10 -20.27
N ASP A 133 -28.40 -44.67 -21.36
CA ASP A 133 -28.99 -44.66 -22.69
C ASP A 133 -29.04 -46.07 -23.33
N GLY A 134 -28.49 -47.09 -22.65
CA GLY A 134 -28.44 -48.46 -23.15
C GLY A 134 -27.54 -48.64 -24.37
N LEU A 135 -26.67 -47.66 -24.66
CA LEU A 135 -25.68 -47.72 -25.74
C LEU A 135 -24.64 -48.81 -25.52
N VAL A 136 -24.50 -49.28 -24.28
CA VAL A 136 -23.56 -50.31 -23.86
C VAL A 136 -24.33 -51.48 -23.26
N THR A 137 -24.42 -52.57 -24.01
CA THR A 137 -25.17 -53.78 -23.63
C THR A 137 -24.28 -54.99 -23.34
N GLU A 138 -23.00 -54.91 -23.71
CA GLU A 138 -22.02 -55.97 -23.50
C GLU A 138 -21.57 -56.01 -22.03
N PRO A 139 -21.69 -57.16 -21.32
CA PRO A 139 -21.39 -57.25 -19.89
C PRO A 139 -19.96 -56.81 -19.52
N GLU A 140 -18.98 -57.09 -20.38
CA GLU A 140 -17.59 -56.66 -20.17
C GLU A 140 -17.43 -55.14 -20.25
N LYS A 141 -18.09 -54.48 -21.21
CA LYS A 141 -18.03 -53.02 -21.34
C LYS A 141 -18.76 -52.34 -20.18
N VAL A 142 -19.89 -52.88 -19.73
CA VAL A 142 -20.62 -52.37 -18.56
C VAL A 142 -19.71 -52.37 -17.32
N ASP A 143 -18.97 -53.45 -17.06
CA ASP A 143 -17.98 -53.49 -15.96
C ASP A 143 -16.88 -52.44 -16.14
N GLN A 144 -16.41 -52.22 -17.38
CA GLN A 144 -15.40 -51.21 -17.69
C GLN A 144 -15.88 -49.79 -17.36
N TYR A 145 -17.11 -49.42 -17.71
CA TYR A 145 -17.68 -48.10 -17.38
C TYR A 145 -17.89 -47.94 -15.86
N HIS A 146 -18.34 -48.99 -15.16
CA HIS A 146 -18.43 -48.96 -13.69
C HIS A 146 -17.07 -48.73 -13.04
N ARG A 147 -16.01 -49.40 -13.51
CA ARG A 147 -14.64 -49.18 -13.03
C ARG A 147 -14.12 -47.79 -13.36
N ALA A 148 -14.45 -47.24 -14.53
CA ALA A 148 -14.08 -45.88 -14.92
C ALA A 148 -14.68 -44.84 -13.96
N ILE A 149 -15.98 -44.95 -13.66
CA ILE A 149 -16.67 -44.06 -12.71
C ILE A 149 -16.06 -44.17 -11.31
N LEU A 150 -15.79 -45.39 -10.84
CA LEU A 150 -15.16 -45.60 -9.53
C LEU A 150 -13.76 -44.96 -9.47
N LYS A 151 -12.96 -45.11 -10.53
CA LYS A 151 -11.64 -44.50 -10.63
C LYS A 151 -11.72 -42.97 -10.58
N ASP A 152 -12.62 -42.37 -11.34
CA ASP A 152 -12.80 -40.91 -11.39
C ASP A 152 -13.33 -40.36 -10.04
N SER A 153 -14.19 -41.11 -9.35
CA SER A 153 -14.66 -40.79 -7.99
C SER A 153 -13.51 -40.81 -6.96
N ILE A 154 -12.63 -41.82 -7.02
CA ILE A 154 -11.42 -41.88 -6.18
C ILE A 154 -10.49 -40.70 -6.48
N GLN A 155 -10.34 -40.33 -7.76
CA GLN A 155 -9.53 -39.19 -8.16
C GLN A 155 -10.08 -37.87 -7.61
N LEU A 156 -11.39 -37.62 -7.72
CA LEU A 156 -12.04 -36.47 -7.10
C LEU A 156 -11.84 -36.43 -5.59
N HIS A 157 -11.98 -37.58 -4.92
CA HIS A 157 -11.80 -37.67 -3.48
C HIS A 157 -10.37 -37.28 -3.06
N ARG A 158 -9.35 -37.74 -3.79
CA ARG A 158 -7.96 -37.33 -3.55
C ARG A 158 -7.77 -35.84 -3.76
N LEU A 159 -8.33 -35.27 -4.84
CA LEU A 159 -8.20 -33.84 -5.16
C LEU A 159 -8.82 -32.95 -4.08
N ILE A 160 -10.01 -33.32 -3.58
CA ILE A 160 -10.66 -32.62 -2.45
C ILE A 160 -9.80 -32.70 -1.18
N HIS A 161 -9.18 -33.85 -0.92
CA HIS A 161 -8.30 -34.02 0.22
C HIS A 161 -7.04 -33.13 0.11
N GLU A 162 -6.43 -33.05 -1.08
CA GLU A 162 -5.29 -32.18 -1.36
C GLU A 162 -5.64 -30.69 -1.18
N ILE A 163 -6.81 -30.26 -1.65
CA ILE A 163 -7.32 -28.89 -1.46
C ILE A 163 -7.48 -28.57 0.03
N LYS A 164 -8.10 -29.48 0.79
CA LYS A 164 -8.31 -29.31 2.24
C LYS A 164 -6.99 -29.21 3.00
N PHE A 165 -5.99 -30.01 2.61
CA PHE A 165 -4.65 -29.98 3.19
C PHE A 165 -3.93 -28.66 2.91
N ASN A 166 -3.94 -28.21 1.65
CA ASN A 166 -3.30 -26.96 1.24
C ASN A 166 -3.95 -25.72 1.88
N TYR A 167 -5.28 -25.70 2.02
CA TYR A 167 -5.98 -24.59 2.68
C TYR A 167 -5.66 -24.52 4.18
N LYS A 168 -5.56 -25.67 4.86
CA LYS A 168 -5.17 -25.71 6.27
C LYS A 168 -3.74 -25.19 6.48
N ALA A 169 -2.80 -25.56 5.61
CA ALA A 169 -1.44 -25.02 5.64
C ALA A 169 -1.42 -23.49 5.47
N LEU A 170 -2.31 -22.95 4.62
CA LEU A 170 -2.48 -21.51 4.43
C LEU A 170 -3.06 -20.80 5.66
N ALA A 171 -4.05 -21.42 6.32
CA ALA A 171 -4.74 -20.87 7.48
C ALA A 171 -3.88 -20.87 8.76
N ASP A 172 -2.96 -21.83 8.89
CA ASP A 172 -2.05 -21.95 10.04
C ASP A 172 -0.81 -21.02 9.90
N GLY A 173 -0.77 -20.13 8.90
CA GLY A 173 0.30 -19.14 8.75
C GLY A 173 1.63 -19.68 8.21
N ILE A 174 1.67 -20.92 7.73
CA ILE A 174 2.86 -21.52 7.10
C ILE A 174 2.83 -21.14 5.62
N HIS A 175 3.60 -20.12 5.25
CA HIS A 175 3.75 -19.69 3.86
C HIS A 175 4.17 -20.90 2.97
N PRO A 176 3.35 -21.35 2.00
CA PRO A 176 3.62 -22.57 1.23
C PRO A 176 4.85 -22.49 0.33
N LEU A 177 5.36 -21.28 0.11
CA LEU A 177 6.51 -21.02 -0.76
C LEU A 177 7.86 -21.20 -0.05
N LEU A 178 7.90 -21.25 1.30
CA LEU A 178 9.15 -21.52 2.04
C LEU A 178 9.53 -23.01 2.00
N CYS A 179 8.56 -23.92 1.88
CA CYS A 179 8.86 -25.36 1.81
C CYS A 179 9.54 -25.77 0.48
N LYS A 180 9.46 -24.94 -0.56
CA LYS A 180 10.10 -25.23 -1.86
C LYS A 180 11.56 -24.73 -1.96
N VAL A 181 11.99 -23.79 -1.12
CA VAL A 181 13.36 -23.26 -1.15
C VAL A 181 14.32 -24.18 -0.38
N ASP A 182 13.90 -24.72 0.78
CA ASP A 182 14.74 -25.62 1.59
C ASP A 182 15.06 -26.98 0.91
N LYS A 183 14.33 -27.37 -0.13
CA LYS A 183 14.60 -28.63 -0.87
C LYS A 183 15.64 -28.50 -1.98
N ILE A 184 16.15 -27.30 -2.27
CA ILE A 184 17.11 -27.09 -3.36
C ILE A 184 18.56 -26.96 -2.85
N GLU A 185 18.77 -26.65 -1.56
CA GLU A 185 20.11 -26.43 -1.00
C GLU A 185 20.76 -27.67 -0.37
N SER A 186 20.09 -28.83 -0.36
CA SER A 186 20.64 -30.09 0.17
C SER A 186 21.27 -31.01 -0.91
N ASP A 187 21.30 -30.60 -2.17
CA ASP A 187 21.81 -31.43 -3.28
C ASP A 187 22.97 -30.75 -4.01
N SER A 188 24.09 -30.53 -3.29
CA SER A 188 25.36 -30.19 -3.93
C SER A 188 26.57 -30.76 -3.16
N THR A 189 26.84 -32.04 -3.44
CA THR A 189 28.18 -32.70 -3.57
C THR A 189 29.14 -32.82 -2.37
N PRO A 190 30.14 -33.73 -2.42
CA PRO A 190 30.22 -35.02 -3.11
C PRO A 190 30.75 -36.18 -2.23
N LEU A 191 30.66 -37.39 -2.80
CA LEU A 191 31.36 -38.61 -2.38
C LEU A 191 32.86 -38.42 -2.12
N ASN A 192 33.32 -39.00 -1.00
CA ASN A 192 34.65 -39.58 -0.78
C ASN A 192 34.48 -40.52 0.44
N GLY A 193 34.52 -41.85 0.35
CA GLY A 193 35.67 -42.68 -0.01
C GLY A 193 36.20 -43.38 1.26
N VAL A 194 36.72 -44.61 1.14
CA VAL A 194 37.35 -45.49 2.18
C VAL A 194 36.36 -46.46 2.85
N ILE A 195 36.21 -47.73 2.43
CA ILE A 195 37.10 -48.93 2.47
C ILE A 195 37.36 -49.50 3.88
N ALA A 196 37.28 -50.84 3.95
CA ALA A 196 37.74 -51.82 4.95
C ALA A 196 36.65 -52.28 5.95
N ASP A 197 36.14 -53.52 5.82
CA ASP A 197 36.74 -54.81 6.25
C ASP A 197 36.89 -54.92 7.78
N ASP A 198 35.90 -55.54 8.43
CA ASP A 198 35.98 -56.82 9.16
C ASP A 198 34.62 -57.15 9.84
#